data_AF-A0A960N496-F1
#
_entry.id   AF-A0A960N496-F1
#
_cell.length_a   1.000
_cell.length_b   1.000
_cell.length_c   1.000
_cell.angle_alpha   90.00
_cell.angle_beta   90.00
_cell.angle_gamma   90.00
#
_symmetry.space_group_name_H-M   'P 1'
#
loop_
_entity.id
_entity.type
_entity.pdbx_description
1 polymer ?
#
loop_
_entity_poly.entity_id
_entity_poly.type
_entity_poly.pdbx_seq_one_letter_code
_entity_poly.pdbx_strand_id
1 'polypeptide(L)' 'QAITRMRRQGWLESYREIDGIDEAMRRISRRSERLGPIREAVDDLKRDYDGFERDFLDFFPDVLIRSGELHAGLGGADSL' A
#
# COMPACT_ATOMS: atom_id res chain seq x y z
N GLN A 1 11.73 -5.66 -8.94
CA GLN A 1 11.56 -4.99 -10.26
C GLN A 1 10.41 -3.97 -10.26
N ALA A 2 9.21 -4.29 -9.73
CA ALA A 2 8.05 -3.38 -9.75
C ALA A 2 8.26 -2.06 -8.97
N ILE A 3 8.76 -2.11 -7.73
CA ILE A 3 9.02 -0.92 -6.89
C ILE A 3 9.95 0.10 -7.58
N THR A 4 11.02 -0.38 -8.23
CA THR A 4 11.96 0.49 -8.96
C THR A 4 11.26 1.26 -10.09
N ARG A 5 10.37 0.59 -10.82
CA ARG A 5 9.57 1.22 -11.88
C ARG A 5 8.56 2.23 -11.31
N MET A 6 7.87 1.86 -10.23
CA MET A 6 6.89 2.74 -9.57
C MET A 6 7.56 4.02 -9.07
N ARG A 7 8.76 3.91 -8.48
CA ARG A 7 9.55 5.06 -8.06
C ARG A 7 9.97 5.94 -9.23
N ARG A 8 10.50 5.34 -10.31
CA ARG A 8 10.92 6.09 -11.52
C ARG A 8 9.76 6.82 -12.19
N GLN A 9 8.55 6.26 -12.12
CA GLN A 9 7.35 6.84 -12.71
C GLN A 9 6.59 7.77 -11.75
N GLY A 10 7.13 8.04 -10.56
CA GLY A 10 6.53 8.92 -9.55
C GLY A 10 5.27 8.37 -8.88
N TRP A 11 4.93 7.09 -9.08
CA TRP A 11 3.67 6.52 -8.58
C TRP A 11 3.63 6.43 -7.05
N LEU A 12 4.78 6.19 -6.42
CA LEU A 12 4.86 6.20 -4.95
C LEU A 12 4.73 7.62 -4.39
N GLU A 13 5.25 8.61 -5.12
CA GLU A 13 5.13 10.01 -4.71
C GLU A 13 3.69 10.50 -4.88
N SER A 14 2.99 10.07 -5.92
CA SER A 14 1.58 10.45 -6.11
C SER A 14 0.67 9.96 -4.98
N TYR A 15 1.05 8.91 -4.24
CA TYR A 15 0.25 8.44 -3.10
C TYR A 15 0.27 9.39 -1.89
N ARG A 16 1.11 10.44 -1.91
CA ARG A 16 1.04 11.53 -0.91
C ARG A 16 -0.29 12.28 -0.99
N GLU A 17 -0.87 12.38 -2.18
CA GLU A 17 -2.09 13.15 -2.44
C GLU A 17 -3.28 12.20 -2.71
N ILE A 18 -4.45 12.55 -2.19
CA ILE A 18 -5.67 11.75 -2.36
C ILE A 18 -6.02 11.53 -3.85
N ASP A 19 -5.81 12.53 -4.70
CA ASP A 19 -6.06 12.42 -6.15
C ASP A 19 -5.14 11.40 -6.82
N GLY A 20 -3.90 11.28 -6.33
CA GLY A 20 -2.97 10.25 -6.82
C GLY A 20 -3.35 8.84 -6.36
N ILE A 21 -3.98 8.72 -5.18
CA ILE A 21 -4.58 7.47 -4.72
C ILE A 21 -5.81 7.11 -5.57
N ASP A 22 -6.69 8.06 -5.88
CA ASP A 22 -7.86 7.84 -6.76
C ASP A 22 -7.45 7.32 -8.14
N GLU A 23 -6.50 7.99 -8.80
CA GLU A 23 -6.01 7.56 -10.10
C GLU A 23 -5.42 6.14 -10.06
N ALA A 24 -4.75 5.78 -8.97
CA ALA A 24 -4.23 4.44 -8.77
C ALA A 24 -5.36 3.40 -8.62
N MET A 25 -6.39 3.70 -7.83
CA MET A 25 -7.57 2.86 -7.67
C MET A 25 -8.31 2.67 -9.00
N ARG A 26 -8.51 3.74 -9.77
CA ARG A 26 -9.10 3.69 -11.13
C ARG A 26 -8.26 2.87 -12.11
N ARG A 27 -6.93 2.91 -12.02
CA ARG A 27 -6.04 2.04 -12.82
C ARG A 27 -6.13 0.58 -12.40
N ILE A 28 -6.20 0.31 -11.10
CA ILE A 28 -6.32 -1.04 -10.55
C ILE A 28 -7.67 -1.65 -10.95
N SER A 29 -8.76 -0.86 -10.92
CA SER A 29 -10.09 -1.33 -11.27
C SER A 29 -10.20 -1.84 -12.71
N ARG A 30 -9.31 -1.42 -13.60
CA ARG A 30 -9.27 -1.86 -15.01
C ARG A 30 -8.56 -3.19 -15.21
N ARG A 31 -7.90 -3.74 -14.18
CA ARG A 31 -7.13 -4.99 -14.30
C ARG A 31 -8.01 -6.23 -14.36
N SER A 32 -9.23 -6.19 -13.83
CA SER A 32 -10.26 -7.22 -14.00
C SER A 32 -11.63 -6.73 -13.52
N GLU A 33 -12.71 -7.38 -13.98
CA GLU A 33 -14.09 -7.09 -13.55
C GLU A 33 -14.26 -7.20 -12.04
N ARG A 34 -13.61 -8.18 -11.40
CA ARG A 34 -13.61 -8.36 -9.94
C ARG A 34 -13.11 -7.12 -9.19
N LEU A 35 -12.21 -6.35 -9.79
CA LEU A 35 -11.66 -5.13 -9.22
C LEU A 35 -12.48 -3.88 -9.58
N GLY A 36 -13.53 -4.00 -10.41
CA GLY A 36 -14.44 -2.91 -10.74
C GLY A 36 -14.89 -2.08 -9.53
N PRO A 37 -15.28 -2.68 -8.39
CA PRO A 37 -15.74 -1.95 -7.21
C PRO A 37 -14.72 -0.98 -6.60
N ILE A 38 -13.40 -1.23 -6.73
CA ILE A 38 -12.38 -0.34 -6.15
C ILE A 38 -12.31 1.01 -6.85
N ARG A 39 -12.96 1.18 -8.02
CA ARG A 39 -12.87 2.38 -8.83
C ARG A 39 -13.23 3.65 -8.05
N GLU A 40 -14.22 3.57 -7.16
CA GLU A 40 -14.71 4.71 -6.37
C GLU A 40 -14.35 4.56 -4.88
N ALA A 41 -13.42 3.67 -4.53
CA ALA A 41 -13.01 3.43 -3.14
C ALA A 41 -12.35 4.66 -2.48
N VAL A 42 -11.96 5.67 -3.26
CA VAL A 42 -11.46 6.94 -2.71
C VAL A 42 -12.54 7.70 -1.95
N ASP A 43 -13.81 7.52 -2.30
CA ASP A 43 -14.92 8.19 -1.60
C ASP A 43 -15.07 7.64 -0.18
N ASP A 44 -14.89 6.32 -0.02
CA ASP A 44 -14.85 5.67 1.28
C ASP A 44 -13.62 6.12 2.08
N LEU A 45 -12.45 6.20 1.43
CA LEU A 45 -11.23 6.70 2.05
C LEU A 45 -11.39 8.15 2.55
N LYS A 46 -12.02 9.03 1.78
CA LYS A 46 -12.25 10.43 2.17
C LYS A 46 -13.23 10.54 3.33
N ARG A 47 -14.31 9.76 3.29
CA ARG A 47 -15.36 9.80 4.31
C ARG A 47 -14.85 9.31 5.66
N ASP A 48 -14.02 8.27 5.65
CA ASP A 48 -13.59 7.55 6.85
C ASP A 48 -12.07 7.71 7.11
N TYR A 49 -11.45 8.78 6.59
CA TYR A 49 -9.99 8.98 6.59
C TYR A 49 -9.37 8.88 7.98
N ASP A 50 -9.92 9.59 8.95
CA ASP A 50 -9.43 9.59 10.35
C ASP A 50 -9.48 8.19 10.97
N GLY A 51 -10.46 7.37 10.57
CA GLY A 51 -10.57 5.97 10.96
C GLY A 51 -9.44 5.13 10.39
N PHE A 52 -9.22 5.24 9.07
CA PHE A 52 -8.11 4.55 8.40
C PHE A 52 -6.74 5.00 8.92
N GLU A 53 -6.54 6.29 9.18
CA GLU A 53 -5.30 6.82 9.73
C GLU A 53 -5.04 6.23 11.12
N ARG A 54 -6.05 6.23 12.00
CA ARG A 54 -5.93 5.64 13.33
C ARG A 54 -5.59 4.16 13.25
N ASP A 55 -6.35 3.39 12.47
CA ASP A 55 -6.12 1.96 12.30
C ASP A 55 -4.73 1.68 11.72
N PHE A 56 -4.25 2.51 10.78
CA PHE A 56 -2.90 2.42 10.24
C PHE A 56 -1.83 2.68 11.30
N LEU A 57 -1.95 3.77 12.06
CA LEU A 57 -0.99 4.14 13.10
C LEU A 57 -0.94 3.11 14.24
N ASP A 58 -2.09 2.51 14.57
CA ASP A 58 -2.19 1.46 15.57
C ASP A 58 -1.56 0.14 15.07
N PHE A 59 -1.74 -0.20 13.80
CA PHE A 59 -1.29 -1.48 13.22
C PHE A 59 0.16 -1.47 12.68
N PHE A 60 0.63 -0.34 12.12
CA PHE A 60 1.91 -0.27 11.42
C PHE A 60 3.14 -0.66 12.27
N PRO A 61 3.22 -0.34 13.58
CA PRO A 61 4.31 -0.80 14.45
C PRO A 61 4.46 -2.34 14.46
N ASP A 62 3.35 -3.08 14.49
CA ASP A 62 3.37 -4.54 14.47
C ASP A 62 3.96 -5.07 13.16
N VAL A 63 3.63 -4.44 12.03
CA VAL A 63 4.21 -4.79 10.72
C VAL A 63 5.73 -4.64 10.73
N LEU A 64 6.24 -3.54 11.31
CA LEU A 64 7.68 -3.31 11.40
C LEU A 64 8.38 -4.36 12.27
N ILE A 65 7.79 -4.70 13.41
CA ILE A 65 8.32 -5.75 14.30
C ILE A 65 8.38 -7.08 13.57
N ARG A 66 7.26 -7.54 12.99
CA ARG A 66 7.20 -8.83 12.29
C ARG A 66 8.07 -8.88 11.05
N SER A 67 8.16 -7.79 10.29
CA SER A 67 9.06 -7.72 9.14
C SER A 67 10.53 -7.76 9.56
N GLY A 68 10.89 -7.15 10.69
CA GLY A 68 12.23 -7.22 11.27
C GLY A 68 12.57 -8.64 11.74
N GLU A 69 11.65 -9.29 12.46
CA GLU A 69 11.77 -10.70 12.86
C GLU A 69 11.94 -11.63 11.66
N LEU A 70 11.14 -11.44 10.59
CA LEU A 70 11.27 -12.23 9.36
C LEU A 70 12.63 -12.03 8.70
N HIS A 71 13.11 -10.79 8.62
CA HIS A 71 14.42 -10.50 8.03
C HIS A 71 15.55 -11.12 8.85
N ALA A 72 15.48 -11.04 10.18
CA ALA A 72 16.44 -11.65 11.09
C ALA A 72 16.41 -13.19 11.03
N GLY A 73 15.22 -13.79 10.93
CA GLY A 73 15.02 -15.24 10.80
C GLY A 73 15.51 -15.81 9.47
N LEU A 74 15.43 -15.03 8.38
CA LEU A 74 15.98 -15.41 7.07
C LEU A 74 17.50 -15.19 6.98
N GLY A 75 18.08 -14.31 7.80
CA GLY A 75 19.52 -14.09 7.89
C GLY A 75 20.30 -15.21 8.61
N GLY A 76 19.61 -16.15 9.26
CA GLY A 76 20.21 -17.30 9.97
C GLY A 76 20.28 -18.59 9.17
N ALA A 77 19.69 -18.65 7.96
CA ALA A 77 19.64 -19.86 7.14
C ALA A 77 20.68 -19.91 6.00
N ASP A 78 21.40 -18.81 5.73
CA ASP A 78 22.45 -18.70 4.70
C ASP A 78 23.87 -18.82 5.29
N SER A 79 24.03 -19.56 6.39
CA SER A 79 25.33 -19.89 6.98
C SER A 79 25.45 -21.39 7.23
N LEU A 80 25.42 -22.18 6.15
CA LEU A 80 25.98 -23.53 6.02
C LEU A 80 26.43 -23.73 4.57
#